data_AF-A0A742LK42-F1
#
_entry.id   AF-A0A742LK42-F1
#
_cell.length_a   1.000
_cell.length_b   1.000
_cell.length_c   1.000
_cell.angle_alpha   90.00
_cell.angle_beta   90.00
_cell.angle_gamma   90.00
#
_symmetry.space_group_name_H-M   'P 1'
#
loop_
_entity.id
_entity.type
_entity.pdbx_description
1 polymer ?
#
loop_
_entity_poly.entity_id
_entity_poly.type
_entity_poly.pdbx_seq_one_letter_code
_entity_poly.pdbx_strand_id
1 'polypeptide(L)'
;FSEQRLTEVLEERGIPFVISFTPADKKHYSHKDNVVHLLTFQSSKGLEFPFVAVINASFVHQGAEDEGEAIPALYVAFTRSTRELLVTFYRENSISRHLAHFAGMDPEALRCNGE
;
A
#
# COMPACT_ATOMS: atom_id res chain seq x y z
N PHE A 1 -6.90 -8.54 1.89
CA PHE A 1 -6.64 -7.39 2.78
C PHE A 1 -7.93 -6.58 2.86
N SER A 2 -8.46 -6.32 4.05
CA SER A 2 -9.66 -5.49 4.25
C SER A 2 -9.26 -4.26 5.05
N GLU A 3 -9.64 -3.09 4.56
CA GLU A 3 -9.67 -1.80 5.27
C GLU A 3 -10.11 -1.96 6.72
N GLN A 4 -11.24 -2.64 6.92
CA GLN A 4 -11.89 -2.78 8.22
C GLN A 4 -10.97 -3.45 9.25
N ARG A 5 -10.20 -4.45 8.82
CA ARG A 5 -9.29 -5.15 9.75
C ARG A 5 -8.12 -4.26 10.16
N LEU A 6 -7.64 -3.40 9.27
CA LEU A 6 -6.56 -2.47 9.60
C LEU A 6 -7.04 -1.41 10.59
N THR A 7 -8.23 -0.86 10.39
CA THR A 7 -8.80 0.16 11.27
C THR A 7 -9.07 -0.40 12.66
N GLU A 8 -9.67 -1.60 12.75
CA GLU A 8 -9.85 -2.32 14.03
C GLU A 8 -8.54 -2.46 14.81
N VAL A 9 -7.46 -2.90 14.15
CA VAL A 9 -6.15 -3.08 14.80
C VAL A 9 -5.57 -1.74 15.28
N LEU A 10 -5.74 -0.66 14.51
CA LEU A 10 -5.28 0.67 14.92
C LEU A 10 -6.07 1.18 16.13
N GLU A 11 -7.39 0.96 16.16
CA GLU A 11 -8.25 1.28 17.31
C GLU A 11 -7.84 0.48 18.55
N GLU A 12 -7.71 -0.84 18.43
CA GLU A 12 -7.28 -1.74 19.52
C GLU A 12 -5.93 -1.33 20.11
N ARG A 13 -5.04 -0.78 19.28
CA ARG A 13 -3.70 -0.32 19.66
C ARG A 13 -3.66 1.14 20.14
N GLY A 14 -4.79 1.86 20.08
CA GLY A 14 -4.87 3.27 20.45
C GLY A 14 -4.04 4.19 19.52
N ILE A 15 -3.86 3.80 18.26
CA ILE A 15 -3.11 4.57 17.26
C ILE A 15 -4.09 5.48 16.52
N PRO A 16 -3.97 6.82 16.63
CA PRO A 16 -4.82 7.74 15.89
C PRO A 16 -4.66 7.56 14.38
N PHE A 17 -5.77 7.51 13.64
CA PHE A 17 -5.75 7.41 12.18
C PHE A 17 -6.87 8.21 11.53
N VAL A 18 -6.68 8.54 10.26
CA VAL A 18 -7.66 9.20 9.41
C VAL A 18 -7.78 8.43 8.11
N ILE A 19 -9.01 8.15 7.69
CA ILE A 19 -9.30 7.53 6.40
C ILE A 19 -9.59 8.63 5.39
N SER A 20 -8.94 8.57 4.23
CA SER A 20 -9.21 9.50 3.13
C SER A 20 -9.13 8.76 1.81
N PHE A 21 -10.22 8.05 1.48
CA PHE A 21 -10.29 7.26 0.26
C PHE A 21 -10.84 8.02 -0.93
N THR A 22 -11.57 9.11 -0.68
CA THR A 22 -12.06 9.97 -1.75
C THR A 22 -11.16 11.19 -1.94
N PRO A 23 -11.13 11.78 -3.15
CA PRO A 23 -10.48 13.07 -3.36
C PRO A 23 -11.06 14.21 -2.52
N ALA A 24 -12.32 14.12 -2.09
CA ALA A 24 -12.94 15.13 -1.24
C ALA A 24 -12.35 15.13 0.19
N ASP A 25 -12.02 13.94 0.70
CA ASP A 25 -11.43 13.76 2.03
C ASP A 25 -10.04 14.41 2.12
N LYS A 26 -9.30 14.49 0.99
CA LYS A 26 -8.00 15.18 0.91
C LYS A 26 -8.03 16.63 1.39
N LYS A 27 -9.18 17.32 1.32
CA LYS A 27 -9.27 18.71 1.78
C LYS A 27 -9.01 18.85 3.27
N HIS A 28 -9.18 17.76 4.03
CA HIS A 28 -8.92 17.70 5.46
C HIS A 28 -7.52 17.18 5.78
N TYR A 29 -6.69 16.89 4.77
CA TYR A 29 -5.31 16.47 4.98
C TYR A 29 -4.48 17.63 5.56
N SER A 30 -3.82 17.36 6.69
CA SER A 30 -2.84 18.25 7.29
C SER A 30 -1.58 17.46 7.65
N HIS A 31 -0.43 17.91 7.13
CA HIS A 31 0.88 17.36 7.46
C HIS A 31 1.29 17.58 8.93
N LYS A 32 0.51 18.34 9.70
CA LYS A 32 0.75 18.62 11.12
C LYS A 32 0.03 17.62 12.03
N ASP A 33 -0.87 16.82 11.49
CA ASP A 33 -1.67 15.89 12.28
C ASP A 33 -0.80 14.69 12.66
N ASN A 34 -0.73 14.39 13.96
CA ASN A 34 0.02 13.24 14.46
C ASN A 34 -0.82 11.96 14.38
N VAL A 35 -1.17 11.56 13.16
CA VAL A 35 -2.08 10.45 12.87
C VAL A 35 -1.54 9.60 11.72
N VAL A 36 -1.98 8.34 11.65
CA VAL A 36 -1.76 7.48 10.48
C VAL A 36 -2.79 7.84 9.40
N HIS A 37 -2.34 8.21 8.21
CA HIS A 37 -3.23 8.46 7.07
C HIS A 37 -3.43 7.18 6.26
N LEU A 38 -4.69 6.69 6.23
CA LEU A 38 -5.10 5.55 5.40
C LEU A 38 -5.65 6.06 4.07
N LEU A 39 -4.95 5.73 2.99
CA LEU A 39 -5.19 6.25 1.64
C LEU A 39 -5.27 5.11 0.63
N THR A 40 -6.05 5.32 -0.44
CA THR A 40 -5.91 4.50 -1.65
C THR A 40 -4.75 5.02 -2.49
N PHE A 41 -4.26 4.22 -3.45
CA PHE A 41 -3.22 4.69 -4.37
C PHE A 41 -3.65 5.92 -5.17
N GLN A 42 -4.93 6.00 -5.54
CA GLN A 42 -5.48 7.16 -6.25
C GLN A 42 -5.61 8.39 -5.33
N SER A 43 -6.07 8.19 -4.08
CA SER A 43 -6.19 9.28 -3.11
C SER A 43 -4.85 9.70 -2.49
N SER A 44 -3.72 9.10 -2.84
CA SER A 44 -2.40 9.59 -2.40
C SER A 44 -1.75 10.56 -3.39
N LYS A 45 -2.24 10.64 -4.64
CA LYS A 45 -1.64 11.45 -5.71
C LYS A 45 -1.44 12.92 -5.29
N GLY A 46 -0.22 13.43 -5.41
CA GLY A 46 0.12 14.83 -5.06
C GLY A 46 0.34 15.08 -3.57
N LEU A 47 0.25 14.05 -2.73
CA LEU A 47 0.69 14.10 -1.33
C LEU A 47 2.10 13.49 -1.23
N GLU A 48 2.81 13.83 -0.17
CA GLU A 48 4.13 13.27 0.15
C GLU A 48 4.24 13.05 1.66
N PHE A 49 4.91 11.98 2.04
CA PHE A 49 5.05 11.53 3.42
C PHE A 49 6.49 11.09 3.67
N PRO A 50 7.07 11.37 4.85
CA PRO A 50 8.38 10.85 5.21
C PRO A 50 8.44 9.31 5.19
N PHE A 51 7.36 8.67 5.64
CA PHE A 51 7.27 7.21 5.77
C PHE A 51 5.98 6.73 5.10
N VAL A 52 6.09 5.74 4.21
CA VAL A 52 4.94 5.14 3.53
C VAL A 52 5.01 3.63 3.67
N ALA A 53 3.89 3.02 4.06
CA ALA A 53 3.70 1.58 3.99
C ALA A 53 2.70 1.25 2.87
N VAL A 54 3.17 0.61 1.80
CA VAL A 54 2.30 0.07 0.75
C VAL A 54 1.93 -1.35 1.10
N ILE A 55 0.64 -1.56 1.35
CA ILE A 55 0.12 -2.85 1.78
C ILE A 55 -0.38 -3.64 0.58
N ASN A 56 0.10 -4.88 0.44
CA ASN A 56 -0.28 -5.81 -0.63
C ASN A 56 -0.06 -5.26 -2.05
N ALA A 57 1.18 -4.85 -2.35
CA ALA A 57 1.59 -4.27 -3.63
C ALA A 57 1.41 -5.20 -4.84
N SER A 58 1.33 -6.51 -4.65
CA SER A 58 1.02 -7.47 -5.71
C SER A 58 -0.47 -7.65 -5.99
N PHE A 59 -1.35 -6.86 -5.37
CA PHE A 59 -2.78 -6.94 -5.64
C PHE A 59 -3.12 -6.45 -7.05
N VAL A 60 -3.77 -7.32 -7.82
CA VAL A 60 -4.38 -7.00 -9.12
C VAL A 60 -5.87 -7.31 -9.01
N HIS A 61 -6.72 -6.35 -9.39
CA HIS A 61 -8.17 -6.56 -9.31
C HIS A 61 -8.64 -7.54 -10.39
N GLN A 62 -9.71 -8.29 -10.12
CA GLN A 62 -10.18 -9.37 -11.00
C GLN A 62 -10.59 -8.90 -12.42
N GLY A 63 -10.93 -7.61 -12.58
CA GLY A 63 -11.30 -7.04 -13.87
C GLY A 63 -10.15 -6.44 -14.69
N ALA A 64 -8.88 -6.64 -14.27
CA ALA A 64 -7.73 -6.13 -15.03
C ALA A 64 -7.45 -7.04 -16.21
N GLU A 65 -7.09 -6.48 -17.36
CA GLU A 65 -6.63 -7.25 -18.53
C GLU A 65 -5.31 -7.96 -18.21
N ASP A 66 -4.40 -7.27 -17.52
CA ASP A 66 -3.13 -7.82 -17.06
C ASP A 66 -2.59 -7.16 -15.77
N GLU A 67 -1.48 -7.68 -15.25
CA GLU A 67 -0.81 -7.14 -14.06
C GLU A 67 -0.19 -5.73 -14.29
N GLY A 68 0.07 -5.37 -15.54
CA GLY A 68 0.62 -4.09 -15.97
C GLY A 68 -0.29 -2.91 -15.61
N GLU A 69 -1.61 -3.11 -15.57
CA GLU A 69 -2.58 -2.10 -15.15
C GLU A 69 -2.35 -1.59 -13.72
N ALA A 70 -1.79 -2.41 -12.83
CA ALA A 70 -1.50 -2.02 -11.45
C ALA A 70 -0.24 -1.14 -11.32
N ILE A 71 0.68 -1.21 -12.29
CA ILE A 71 2.02 -0.59 -12.21
C ILE A 71 1.97 0.94 -12.07
N PRO A 72 1.16 1.70 -12.83
CA PRO A 72 1.09 3.15 -12.66
C PRO A 72 0.63 3.57 -11.27
N ALA A 73 -0.33 2.86 -10.68
CA ALA A 73 -0.84 3.15 -9.34
C ALA A 73 0.20 2.83 -8.27
N LEU A 74 0.95 1.73 -8.43
CA LEU A 74 2.07 1.37 -7.55
C LEU A 74 3.20 2.41 -7.61
N TYR A 75 3.57 2.85 -8.81
CA TYR A 75 4.56 3.92 -8.98
C TYR A 75 4.15 5.20 -8.25
N VAL A 76 2.87 5.59 -8.37
CA VAL A 76 2.34 6.72 -7.60
C VAL A 76 2.51 6.48 -6.11
N ALA A 77 2.10 5.32 -5.59
CA ALA A 77 2.18 5.00 -4.17
C ALA A 77 3.64 5.00 -3.63
N PHE A 78 4.58 4.39 -4.33
CA PHE A 78 5.99 4.31 -3.93
C PHE A 78 6.64 5.70 -3.89
N THR A 79 6.36 6.53 -4.89
CA THR A 79 6.92 7.90 -4.97
C THR A 79 6.26 8.89 -4.01
N ARG A 80 5.28 8.46 -3.19
CA ARG A 80 4.79 9.32 -2.10
C ARG A 80 5.76 9.35 -0.92
N SER A 81 6.67 8.37 -0.80
CA SER A 81 7.67 8.35 0.26
C SER A 81 8.83 9.28 -0.06
N THR A 82 9.24 10.07 0.93
CA THR A 82 10.43 10.95 0.83
C THR A 82 11.61 10.46 1.64
N ARG A 83 11.43 9.47 2.54
CA ARG A 83 12.53 8.89 3.33
C ARG A 83 12.53 7.36 3.30
N GLU A 84 11.50 6.72 3.84
CA GLU A 84 11.46 5.25 3.90
C GLU A 84 10.15 4.68 3.36
N LEU A 85 10.27 3.57 2.64
CA LEU A 85 9.17 2.88 2.00
C LEU A 85 9.17 1.43 2.49
N LEU A 86 8.09 1.04 3.17
CA LEU A 86 7.80 -0.35 3.48
C LEU A 86 6.83 -0.89 2.42
N VAL A 87 7.16 -2.05 1.83
CA VAL A 87 6.30 -2.71 0.86
C VAL A 87 6.00 -4.12 1.35
N THR A 88 4.72 -4.47 1.40
CA THR A 88 4.29 -5.86 1.59
C THR A 88 3.59 -6.35 0.34
N PHE A 89 3.66 -7.63 0.07
CA PHE A 89 3.00 -8.26 -1.07
C PHE A 89 2.54 -9.67 -0.68
N TYR A 90 1.48 -10.16 -1.32
CA TYR A 90 0.90 -11.48 -1.10
C TYR A 90 0.44 -12.09 -2.42
N ARG A 91 0.51 -13.42 -2.53
CA ARG A 91 0.30 -14.22 -3.77
C ARG A 91 1.44 -14.08 -4.78
N GLU A 92 1.68 -15.17 -5.51
CA GLU A 92 2.70 -15.22 -6.54
C GLU A 92 2.16 -14.68 -7.87
N ASN A 93 2.75 -13.60 -8.34
CA ASN A 93 2.52 -13.03 -9.67
C ASN A 93 3.80 -12.33 -10.18
N SER A 94 3.76 -11.72 -11.36
CA SER A 94 4.95 -11.02 -11.88
C SER A 94 5.40 -9.88 -10.96
N ILE A 95 4.46 -9.13 -10.39
CA ILE A 95 4.75 -8.02 -9.47
C ILE A 95 5.49 -8.51 -8.21
N SER A 96 4.97 -9.55 -7.54
CA SER A 96 5.59 -10.09 -6.32
C SER A 96 7.00 -10.65 -6.60
N ARG A 97 7.20 -11.30 -7.75
CA ARG A 97 8.52 -11.79 -8.16
C ARG A 97 9.51 -10.65 -8.39
N HIS A 98 9.09 -9.56 -9.04
CA HIS A 98 9.92 -8.38 -9.21
C HIS A 98 10.28 -7.72 -7.87
N LEU A 99 9.32 -7.58 -6.96
CA LEU A 99 9.55 -7.01 -5.62
C LEU A 99 10.51 -7.87 -4.80
N ALA A 100 10.35 -9.19 -4.81
CA ALA A 100 11.22 -10.12 -4.12
C ALA A 100 12.64 -10.12 -4.67
N HIS A 101 12.79 -10.17 -6.00
CA HIS A 101 14.08 -10.05 -6.66
C HIS A 101 14.77 -8.74 -6.30
N PHE A 102 14.04 -7.61 -6.35
CA PHE A 102 14.57 -6.30 -5.96
C PHE A 102 15.04 -6.28 -4.50
N ALA A 103 14.27 -6.91 -3.60
CA ALA A 103 14.62 -7.00 -2.18
C ALA A 103 15.73 -8.02 -1.87
N GLY A 104 16.25 -8.73 -2.87
CA GLY A 104 17.21 -9.82 -2.66
C GLY A 104 16.64 -11.00 -1.87
N MET A 105 15.32 -11.18 -1.91
CA MET A 105 14.62 -12.29 -1.26
C MET A 105 14.73 -13.56 -2.11
N ASP A 106 14.92 -14.70 -1.45
CA ASP A 106 14.93 -16.00 -2.10
C ASP A 106 13.58 -16.29 -2.79
N PRO A 107 13.54 -16.63 -4.09
CA PRO A 107 12.31 -17.04 -4.77
C PRO A 107 11.53 -18.16 -4.08
N GLU A 108 12.20 -19.08 -3.38
CA GLU A 108 11.53 -20.15 -2.62
C GLU A 108 10.72 -19.61 -1.43
N ALA A 109 11.06 -18.42 -0.89
CA ALA A 109 10.33 -17.79 0.20
C ALA A 109 8.97 -17.21 -0.23
N LEU A 110 8.70 -17.11 -1.54
CA LEU A 110 7.41 -16.62 -2.09
C LEU A 110 6.35 -17.71 -2.18
N ARG A 111 6.75 -18.98 -2.03
CA ARG A 111 5.86 -20.12 -1.94
C ARG A 111 5.18 -20.16 -0.57
N CYS A 112 4.30 -19.21 -0.30
CA CYS A 112 3.34 -19.39 0.78
C CYS A 112 2.37 -20.49 0.32
N ASN A 113 2.46 -21.65 0.98
CA ASN A 113 1.59 -22.81 0.79
C ASN A 113 0.14 -22.37 0.58
N GLY A 114 -0.40 -22.70 -0.60
CA GLY A 114 -1.83 -22.61 -0.85
C GLY A 114 -2.54 -23.70 -0.06
N GLU A 115 -3.11 -23.31 1.07
CA GLU A 115 -4.25 -23.99 1.69
C GLU A 115 -5.32 -22.95 2.05
#